data_AF-A0A838G6G5-F1
#
_entry.id   AF-A0A838G6G5-F1
#
_cell.length_a   1.000
_cell.length_b   1.000
_cell.length_c   1.000
_cell.angle_alpha   90.00
_cell.angle_beta   90.00
_cell.angle_gamma   90.00
#
_symmetry.space_group_name_H-M   'P 1'
#
loop_
_entity.id
_entity.type
_entity.pdbx_description
1 polymer ?
#
loop_
_entity_poly.entity_id
_entity_poly.type
_entity_poly.pdbx_seq_one_letter_code
_entity_poly.pdbx_strand_id
1 'polypeptide(L)'
;SRLQLPFGMAGLSGKRLGLVARKLDLDIDGMRLGRAGSVSLAGSRAITPGGNVAAAISYGDITAAGTGTVTAVCGEEVLAFGHPMLWTGPSSLSMHAASAVYIQEDPTFSGFKVANIDPTPIGTITQDRMAAILGVLGAGPAAGDITSKVRMLGKPARRGQTSVNLPAWLPEIAFSHILANQDRVFDGVGKGGADFGWTITGTRENGQPFTITRNDVHVSESDITFESAWDVVMALYTLEQNGVEDITIDTVHVDSVLSRDFDRYRFTKAQIRQDGAWTTLTRRTRLRLEAGTRQTFRVTLRSADHGTLRTVKSLRVPRSAEGRRGSLDITGGNGYASEDAFFDEGAKTSAVGKQTFDQILADLEAEPRNDHVLVTLGFSNNRGRVIDQVERRYRTGLVVDGGTSIRVRAIG
;
A
#
# COMPACT_ATOMS: atom_id res chain seq x y z
N SER A 1 -20.26 -28.58 -7.99
CA SER A 1 -19.10 -27.72 -8.27
C SER A 1 -19.61 -26.36 -8.71
N ARG A 2 -19.01 -25.26 -8.25
CA ARG A 2 -19.29 -23.93 -8.82
C ARG A 2 -18.46 -23.77 -10.09
N LEU A 3 -19.06 -23.28 -11.17
CA LEU A 3 -18.31 -22.93 -12.38
C LEU A 3 -17.35 -21.78 -12.03
N GLN A 4 -16.07 -21.92 -12.40
CA GLN A 4 -15.13 -20.82 -12.26
C GLN A 4 -15.54 -19.69 -13.21
N LEU A 5 -15.53 -18.45 -12.71
CA LEU A 5 -15.95 -17.30 -13.48
C LEU A 5 -14.75 -16.65 -14.17
N PRO A 6 -14.87 -16.31 -15.47
CA PRO A 6 -13.87 -15.49 -16.12
C PRO A 6 -13.88 -14.09 -15.49
N PHE A 7 -12.79 -13.75 -14.81
CA PHE A 7 -12.61 -12.46 -14.17
C PHE A 7 -11.42 -11.77 -14.81
N GLY A 8 -11.70 -10.71 -15.56
CA GLY A 8 -10.69 -9.97 -16.30
C GLY A 8 -10.10 -8.86 -15.44
N MET A 9 -8.78 -8.79 -15.36
CA MET A 9 -8.08 -7.57 -14.93
C MET A 9 -7.28 -6.96 -16.09
N ALA A 10 -7.52 -5.68 -16.34
CA ALA A 10 -6.83 -4.85 -17.31
C ALA A 10 -5.98 -3.78 -16.59
N GLY A 11 -4.95 -3.28 -17.26
CA GLY A 11 -4.07 -2.23 -16.74
C GLY A 11 -2.67 -2.70 -16.38
N LEU A 12 -2.50 -4.00 -16.08
CA LEU A 12 -1.21 -4.64 -15.81
C LEU A 12 -0.80 -5.66 -16.90
N SER A 13 0.49 -5.98 -16.95
CA SER A 13 0.96 -7.15 -17.70
C SER A 13 0.63 -8.45 -16.96
N GLY A 14 0.50 -9.57 -17.68
CA GLY A 14 0.21 -10.86 -17.04
C GLY A 14 1.27 -11.25 -15.99
N LYS A 15 2.56 -10.93 -16.27
CA LYS A 15 3.66 -11.12 -15.31
C LYS A 15 3.49 -10.25 -14.06
N ARG A 16 3.12 -8.97 -14.23
CA ARG A 16 2.86 -8.05 -13.11
C ARG A 16 1.67 -8.49 -12.29
N LEU A 17 0.57 -8.84 -12.94
CA LEU A 17 -0.64 -9.32 -12.29
C LEU A 17 -0.36 -10.59 -11.46
N GLY A 18 0.37 -11.56 -12.02
CA GLY A 18 0.75 -12.76 -11.27
C GLY A 18 1.68 -12.47 -10.09
N LEU A 19 2.51 -11.42 -10.15
CA LEU A 19 3.32 -10.99 -9.01
C LEU A 19 2.44 -10.38 -7.92
N VAL A 20 1.53 -9.46 -8.28
CA VAL A 20 0.59 -8.83 -7.34
C VAL A 20 -0.27 -9.89 -6.66
N ALA A 21 -0.86 -10.81 -7.43
CA ALA A 21 -1.71 -11.88 -6.90
C ALA A 21 -1.00 -12.74 -5.85
N ARG A 22 0.28 -13.07 -6.07
CA ARG A 22 1.07 -13.84 -5.10
C ARG A 22 1.49 -13.02 -3.88
N LYS A 23 1.71 -11.72 -4.04
CA LYS A 23 2.26 -10.85 -2.98
C LYS A 23 1.19 -10.30 -2.04
N LEU A 24 0.00 -10.03 -2.57
CA LEU A 24 -1.15 -9.55 -1.80
C LEU A 24 -2.14 -10.67 -1.44
N ASP A 25 -1.75 -11.93 -1.69
CA ASP A 25 -2.59 -13.12 -1.48
C ASP A 25 -4.03 -12.91 -1.97
N LEU A 26 -4.16 -12.42 -3.22
CA LEU A 26 -5.46 -12.06 -3.75
C LEU A 26 -6.38 -13.27 -3.69
N ASP A 27 -7.44 -13.18 -2.89
CA ASP A 27 -8.47 -14.21 -2.82
C ASP A 27 -9.26 -14.21 -4.14
N ILE A 28 -8.78 -15.05 -5.05
CA ILE A 28 -9.35 -15.29 -6.36
C ILE A 28 -10.02 -16.67 -6.42
N ASP A 29 -10.42 -17.22 -5.28
CA ASP A 29 -11.09 -18.52 -5.26
C ASP A 29 -12.36 -18.49 -6.10
N GLY A 30 -12.39 -19.33 -7.13
CA GLY A 30 -13.48 -19.38 -8.11
C GLY A 30 -13.38 -18.37 -9.25
N MET A 31 -12.36 -17.51 -9.29
CA MET A 31 -12.10 -16.56 -10.37
C MET A 31 -10.93 -17.00 -11.25
N ARG A 32 -11.04 -16.69 -12.55
CA ARG A 32 -9.95 -16.87 -13.52
C ARG A 32 -9.44 -15.54 -14.00
N LEU A 33 -8.26 -15.17 -13.50
CA LEU A 33 -7.56 -13.96 -13.90
C LEU A 33 -7.12 -14.03 -15.36
N GLY A 34 -7.88 -13.33 -16.21
CA GLY A 34 -7.54 -13.09 -17.60
C GLY A 34 -7.14 -11.63 -17.84
N ARG A 35 -6.51 -11.36 -18.97
CA ARG A 35 -6.40 -9.99 -19.47
C ARG A 35 -7.73 -9.56 -20.07
N ALA A 36 -8.22 -8.40 -19.68
CA ALA A 36 -9.31 -7.71 -20.36
C ALA A 36 -8.78 -6.50 -21.14
N GLY A 37 -9.49 -6.10 -22.19
CA GLY A 37 -9.30 -4.80 -22.83
C GLY A 37 -10.22 -3.76 -22.19
N SER A 38 -9.71 -2.56 -21.93
CA SER A 38 -10.54 -1.39 -21.61
C SER A 38 -10.52 -0.46 -22.82
N VAL A 39 -11.63 -0.41 -23.56
CA VAL A 39 -11.72 0.28 -24.86
C VAL A 39 -13.10 0.89 -24.97
N SER A 40 -13.18 2.17 -25.34
CA SER A 40 -14.46 2.79 -25.67
C SER A 40 -15.07 2.10 -26.88
N LEU A 41 -16.28 1.59 -26.72
CA LEU A 41 -16.99 0.90 -27.78
C LEU A 41 -17.73 1.95 -28.64
N ALA A 42 -17.35 2.09 -29.91
CA ALA A 42 -18.03 2.99 -30.84
C ALA A 42 -19.38 2.37 -31.28
N GLY A 43 -20.48 3.09 -31.13
CA GLY A 43 -21.83 2.62 -31.50
C GLY A 43 -22.72 2.29 -30.29
N SER A 44 -23.96 1.82 -30.52
CA SER A 44 -24.97 1.73 -29.47
C SER A 44 -24.55 0.84 -28.30
N ARG A 45 -24.51 1.43 -27.10
CA ARG A 45 -24.38 0.76 -25.79
C ARG A 45 -25.63 -0.04 -25.42
N ALA A 46 -26.39 -0.49 -26.42
CA ALA A 46 -27.70 -1.10 -26.23
C ALA A 46 -27.52 -2.46 -25.56
N ILE A 47 -27.83 -2.50 -24.27
CA ILE A 47 -27.98 -3.74 -23.52
C ILE A 47 -29.22 -4.44 -24.04
N THR A 48 -29.02 -5.61 -24.65
CA THR A 48 -30.08 -6.41 -25.28
C THR A 48 -29.98 -7.85 -24.80
N PRO A 49 -31.11 -8.58 -24.67
CA PRO A 49 -31.07 -10.00 -24.34
C PRO A 49 -30.16 -10.79 -25.30
N GLY A 50 -29.31 -11.65 -24.75
CA GLY A 50 -28.26 -12.37 -25.49
C GLY A 50 -26.96 -11.58 -25.74
N GLY A 51 -26.98 -10.27 -25.52
CA GLY A 51 -25.82 -9.39 -25.64
C GLY A 51 -24.79 -9.54 -24.51
N ASN A 52 -23.69 -8.81 -24.61
CA ASN A 52 -22.62 -8.81 -23.60
C ASN A 52 -22.82 -7.68 -22.59
N VAL A 53 -22.52 -7.96 -21.33
CA VAL A 53 -22.51 -6.98 -20.24
C VAL A 53 -21.38 -7.31 -19.27
N ALA A 54 -20.78 -6.28 -18.68
CA ALA A 54 -19.78 -6.45 -17.65
C ALA A 54 -20.23 -5.83 -16.32
N ALA A 55 -19.86 -6.49 -15.23
CA ALA A 55 -19.99 -6.01 -13.87
C ALA A 55 -18.57 -5.79 -13.32
N ALA A 56 -18.27 -4.57 -12.90
CA ALA A 56 -16.91 -4.16 -12.56
C ALA A 56 -16.75 -3.83 -11.07
N ILE A 57 -15.70 -4.42 -10.48
CA ILE A 57 -15.12 -4.06 -9.18
C ILE A 57 -14.43 -2.71 -9.28
N SER A 58 -13.71 -2.48 -10.38
CA SER A 58 -13.05 -1.21 -10.66
C SER A 58 -12.99 -0.94 -12.17
N TYR A 59 -12.85 0.34 -12.53
CA TYR A 59 -12.73 0.79 -13.91
C TYR A 59 -11.84 2.03 -14.01
N GLY A 60 -11.31 2.32 -15.20
CA GLY A 60 -10.29 3.34 -15.45
C GLY A 60 -8.96 2.70 -15.84
N ASP A 61 -7.84 3.22 -15.32
CA ASP A 61 -6.50 2.69 -15.61
C ASP A 61 -6.32 1.23 -15.19
N ILE A 62 -7.00 0.82 -14.12
CA ILE A 62 -7.19 -0.58 -13.72
C ILE A 62 -8.67 -0.89 -13.87
N THR A 63 -8.99 -1.88 -14.70
CA THR A 63 -10.36 -2.38 -14.83
C THR A 63 -10.38 -3.83 -14.35
N ALA A 64 -11.14 -4.12 -13.30
CA ALA A 64 -11.31 -5.46 -12.76
C ALA A 64 -12.79 -5.83 -12.83
N ALA A 65 -13.15 -6.78 -13.69
CA ALA A 65 -14.55 -7.01 -14.05
C ALA A 65 -14.84 -8.44 -14.53
N GLY A 66 -16.04 -8.91 -14.24
CA GLY A 66 -16.63 -10.09 -14.88
C GLY A 66 -17.40 -9.68 -16.12
N THR A 67 -17.31 -10.48 -17.20
CA THR A 67 -18.15 -10.29 -18.40
C THR A 67 -19.04 -11.51 -18.61
N GLY A 68 -20.32 -11.26 -18.87
CA GLY A 68 -21.32 -12.30 -19.07
C GLY A 68 -22.28 -11.99 -20.20
N THR A 69 -23.46 -12.61 -20.11
CA THR A 69 -24.55 -12.44 -21.08
C THR A 69 -25.75 -11.79 -20.40
N VAL A 70 -26.42 -10.89 -21.10
CA VAL A 70 -27.70 -10.33 -20.68
C VAL A 70 -28.78 -11.39 -20.85
N THR A 71 -29.44 -11.77 -19.76
CA THR A 71 -30.54 -12.74 -19.75
C THR A 71 -31.84 -12.08 -20.21
N ALA A 72 -32.18 -10.94 -19.62
CA ALA A 72 -33.40 -10.20 -19.93
C ALA A 72 -33.22 -8.70 -19.66
N VAL A 73 -34.01 -7.89 -20.33
CA VAL A 73 -34.13 -6.45 -20.10
C VAL A 73 -35.61 -6.12 -19.89
N CYS A 74 -35.94 -5.57 -18.72
CA CYS A 74 -37.29 -5.26 -18.30
C CYS A 74 -37.38 -3.78 -17.92
N GLY A 75 -37.67 -2.92 -18.89
CA GLY A 75 -37.56 -1.47 -18.69
C GLY A 75 -36.10 -1.08 -18.44
N GLU A 76 -35.80 -0.49 -17.29
CA GLU A 76 -34.44 -0.12 -16.88
C GLU A 76 -33.68 -1.25 -16.18
N GLU A 77 -34.37 -2.34 -15.81
CA GLU A 77 -33.77 -3.47 -15.14
C GLU A 77 -33.11 -4.44 -16.14
N VAL A 78 -31.90 -4.88 -15.80
CA VAL A 78 -31.07 -5.78 -16.60
C VAL A 78 -30.74 -6.99 -15.75
N LEU A 79 -31.27 -8.15 -16.12
CA LEU A 79 -30.90 -9.44 -15.51
C LEU A 79 -29.79 -10.08 -16.35
N ALA A 80 -28.70 -10.52 -15.73
CA ALA A 80 -27.54 -11.04 -16.46
C ALA A 80 -26.85 -12.23 -15.76
N PHE A 81 -25.89 -12.82 -16.47
CA PHE A 81 -24.99 -13.91 -16.06
C PHE A 81 -25.67 -15.28 -15.91
N GLY A 82 -26.85 -15.35 -15.30
CA GLY A 82 -27.49 -16.63 -14.96
C GLY A 82 -26.77 -17.38 -13.83
N HIS A 83 -25.91 -16.67 -13.08
CA HIS A 83 -25.17 -17.10 -11.90
C HIS A 83 -24.69 -15.84 -11.15
N PRO A 84 -24.24 -15.94 -9.88
CA PRO A 84 -23.62 -14.80 -9.20
C PRO A 84 -22.27 -14.45 -9.85
N MET A 85 -21.79 -13.22 -9.68
CA MET A 85 -20.42 -12.85 -10.00
C MET A 85 -19.50 -13.10 -8.79
N LEU A 86 -19.69 -12.34 -7.72
CA LEU A 86 -18.95 -12.43 -6.46
C LEU A 86 -19.83 -12.98 -5.33
N TRP A 87 -21.13 -13.12 -5.58
CA TRP A 87 -22.14 -13.54 -4.62
C TRP A 87 -22.26 -12.60 -3.41
N THR A 88 -22.14 -11.28 -3.64
CA THR A 88 -22.17 -10.27 -2.56
C THR A 88 -23.56 -10.07 -1.94
N GLY A 89 -24.63 -10.62 -2.53
CA GLY A 89 -26.00 -10.35 -2.09
C GLY A 89 -26.48 -9.00 -2.64
N PRO A 90 -26.82 -8.01 -1.81
CA PRO A 90 -26.85 -6.62 -2.25
C PRO A 90 -25.49 -6.22 -2.86
N SER A 91 -25.51 -5.41 -3.91
CA SER A 91 -24.31 -5.06 -4.65
C SER A 91 -24.34 -3.61 -5.09
N SER A 92 -23.16 -3.08 -5.38
CA SER A 92 -22.93 -1.74 -5.92
C SER A 92 -21.84 -1.76 -6.98
N LEU A 93 -21.70 -2.86 -7.73
CA LEU A 93 -20.74 -2.93 -8.83
C LEU A 93 -21.21 -2.04 -9.99
N SER A 94 -20.29 -1.44 -10.74
CA SER A 94 -20.68 -0.68 -11.92
C SER A 94 -21.03 -1.63 -13.06
N MET A 95 -22.10 -1.30 -13.79
CA MET A 95 -22.51 -2.02 -15.00
C MET A 95 -21.92 -1.33 -16.22
N HIS A 96 -21.31 -2.09 -17.12
CA HIS A 96 -20.65 -1.58 -18.32
C HIS A 96 -21.12 -2.31 -19.57
N ALA A 97 -21.13 -1.59 -20.70
CA ALA A 97 -21.25 -2.21 -22.01
C ALA A 97 -19.97 -3.02 -22.28
N ALA A 98 -20.12 -4.19 -22.91
CA ALA A 98 -18.99 -5.04 -23.26
C ALA A 98 -19.13 -5.56 -24.69
N SER A 99 -18.01 -5.96 -25.30
CA SER A 99 -17.97 -6.62 -26.59
C SER A 99 -17.05 -7.83 -26.52
N ALA A 100 -17.59 -9.01 -26.79
CA ALA A 100 -16.79 -10.23 -26.88
C ALA A 100 -15.89 -10.17 -28.12
N VAL A 101 -14.59 -10.35 -27.90
CA VAL A 101 -13.56 -10.41 -28.95
C VAL A 101 -13.32 -11.86 -29.36
N TYR A 102 -13.38 -12.77 -28.38
CA TYR A 102 -13.11 -14.18 -28.59
C TYR A 102 -13.83 -15.02 -27.54
N ILE A 103 -14.24 -16.23 -27.91
CA ILE A 103 -14.74 -17.25 -26.98
C ILE A 103 -13.63 -18.27 -26.78
N GLN A 104 -13.01 -18.27 -25.61
CA GLN A 104 -12.00 -19.25 -25.25
C GLN A 104 -12.69 -20.55 -24.90
N GLU A 105 -12.46 -21.59 -25.70
CA GLU A 105 -12.83 -22.95 -25.36
C GLU A 105 -12.01 -23.42 -24.15
N ASP A 106 -12.66 -24.09 -23.19
CA ASP A 106 -11.99 -24.76 -22.08
C ASP A 106 -12.65 -26.12 -21.83
N PRO A 107 -12.01 -27.23 -22.23
CA PRO A 107 -12.57 -28.57 -22.06
C PRO A 107 -12.49 -29.09 -20.61
N THR A 108 -11.75 -28.41 -19.73
CA THR A 108 -11.58 -28.82 -18.32
C THR A 108 -12.61 -28.13 -17.41
N PHE A 109 -13.14 -26.98 -17.83
CA PHE A 109 -14.11 -26.20 -17.07
C PHE A 109 -15.29 -25.81 -17.96
N SER A 110 -15.45 -24.52 -18.24
CA SER A 110 -16.41 -23.98 -19.19
C SER A 110 -15.76 -22.89 -20.01
N GLY A 111 -16.07 -22.86 -21.30
CA GLY A 111 -15.58 -21.79 -22.18
C GLY A 111 -16.02 -20.41 -21.69
N PHE A 112 -15.23 -19.39 -21.98
CA PHE A 112 -15.46 -18.04 -21.48
C PHE A 112 -15.21 -16.95 -22.51
N LYS A 113 -15.79 -15.77 -22.28
CA LYS A 113 -15.61 -14.59 -23.13
C LYS A 113 -14.30 -13.87 -22.78
N VAL A 114 -13.48 -13.61 -23.79
CA VAL A 114 -12.46 -12.55 -23.77
C VAL A 114 -13.12 -11.32 -24.37
N ALA A 115 -13.23 -10.25 -23.59
CA ALA A 115 -14.02 -9.07 -23.97
C ALA A 115 -13.28 -7.76 -23.79
N ASN A 116 -13.68 -6.79 -24.61
CA ASN A 116 -13.43 -5.38 -24.38
C ASN A 116 -14.58 -4.82 -23.54
N ILE A 117 -14.23 -4.03 -22.52
CA ILE A 117 -15.18 -3.39 -21.61
C ILE A 117 -15.11 -1.88 -21.87
N ASP A 118 -16.28 -1.25 -22.06
CA ASP A 118 -16.34 0.21 -22.15
C ASP A 118 -15.97 0.81 -20.80
N PRO A 119 -15.11 1.84 -20.72
CA PRO A 119 -14.71 2.43 -19.46
C PRO A 119 -15.82 3.26 -18.79
N THR A 120 -16.92 3.56 -19.50
CA THR A 120 -18.02 4.38 -18.99
C THR A 120 -19.12 3.50 -18.39
N PRO A 121 -19.42 3.61 -17.09
CA PRO A 121 -20.57 2.94 -16.50
C PRO A 121 -21.88 3.35 -17.19
N ILE A 122 -22.76 2.37 -17.39
CA ILE A 122 -24.10 2.54 -17.94
C ILE A 122 -25.20 2.23 -16.92
N GLY A 123 -24.82 1.95 -15.68
CA GLY A 123 -25.74 1.65 -14.59
C GLY A 123 -25.05 1.03 -13.39
N THR A 124 -25.86 0.50 -12.49
CA THR A 124 -25.42 -0.12 -11.23
C THR A 124 -25.95 -1.54 -11.14
N ILE A 125 -25.09 -2.51 -10.80
CA ILE A 125 -25.51 -3.85 -10.38
C ILE A 125 -25.93 -3.75 -8.92
N THR A 126 -27.23 -3.91 -8.66
CA THR A 126 -27.83 -3.74 -7.33
C THR A 126 -27.97 -5.06 -6.57
N GLN A 127 -27.96 -6.20 -7.28
CA GLN A 127 -28.01 -7.53 -6.68
C GLN A 127 -27.04 -8.49 -7.38
N ASP A 128 -26.36 -9.30 -6.59
CA ASP A 128 -25.49 -10.38 -7.01
C ASP A 128 -25.87 -11.66 -6.25
N ARG A 129 -26.78 -12.44 -6.85
CA ARG A 129 -27.48 -13.55 -6.20
C ARG A 129 -27.19 -14.86 -6.90
N MET A 130 -27.52 -15.97 -6.24
CA MET A 130 -27.23 -17.32 -6.74
C MET A 130 -27.79 -17.60 -8.16
N ALA A 131 -28.90 -16.97 -8.54
CA ALA A 131 -29.52 -17.20 -9.85
C ALA A 131 -29.01 -16.28 -10.96
N ALA A 132 -28.59 -15.06 -10.62
CA ALA A 132 -28.23 -14.00 -11.58
C ALA A 132 -27.72 -12.76 -10.84
N ILE A 133 -27.15 -11.84 -11.62
CA ILE A 133 -26.98 -10.45 -11.20
C ILE A 133 -28.12 -9.59 -11.76
N LEU A 134 -28.60 -8.63 -10.97
CA LEU A 134 -29.58 -7.62 -11.37
C LEU A 134 -28.91 -6.26 -11.39
N GLY A 135 -29.01 -5.56 -12.51
CA GLY A 135 -28.59 -4.18 -12.66
C GLY A 135 -29.75 -3.26 -13.03
N VAL A 136 -29.55 -1.97 -12.79
CA VAL A 136 -30.44 -0.89 -13.21
C VAL A 136 -29.65 0.07 -14.07
N LEU A 137 -30.15 0.36 -15.27
CA LEU A 137 -29.54 1.33 -16.19
C LEU A 137 -29.60 2.74 -15.60
N GLY A 138 -28.59 3.56 -15.90
CA GLY A 138 -28.53 4.95 -15.45
C GLY A 138 -27.15 5.31 -14.90
N ALA A 139 -27.13 6.05 -13.79
CA ALA A 139 -25.89 6.42 -13.12
C ALA A 139 -25.16 5.18 -12.56
N GLY A 140 -23.83 5.24 -12.62
CA GLY A 140 -22.99 4.30 -11.87
C GLY A 140 -23.11 4.50 -10.36
N PRO A 141 -22.69 3.52 -9.56
CA PRO A 141 -22.70 3.63 -8.11
C PRO A 141 -21.60 4.59 -7.63
N ALA A 142 -21.73 5.06 -6.39
CA ALA A 142 -20.63 5.75 -5.72
C ALA A 142 -19.38 4.84 -5.71
N ALA A 143 -18.21 5.44 -5.84
CA ALA A 143 -16.94 4.74 -5.94
C ALA A 143 -15.87 5.45 -5.13
N GLY A 144 -14.95 4.70 -4.55
CA GLY A 144 -13.69 5.26 -4.06
C GLY A 144 -12.78 5.57 -5.25
N ASP A 145 -12.11 6.71 -5.23
CA ASP A 145 -11.30 7.17 -6.36
C ASP A 145 -9.80 7.11 -6.06
N ILE A 146 -9.04 6.44 -6.91
CA ILE A 146 -7.59 6.41 -6.89
C ILE A 146 -7.06 7.26 -8.04
N THR A 147 -6.24 8.26 -7.72
CA THR A 147 -5.60 9.13 -8.70
C THR A 147 -4.09 9.14 -8.50
N SER A 148 -3.36 9.27 -9.59
CA SER A 148 -1.90 9.41 -9.53
C SER A 148 -1.39 10.49 -10.47
N LYS A 149 -0.27 11.11 -10.09
CA LYS A 149 0.57 11.94 -10.95
C LYS A 149 2.00 11.43 -10.87
N VAL A 150 2.44 10.76 -11.92
CA VAL A 150 3.78 10.17 -11.99
C VAL A 150 4.66 10.98 -12.94
N ARG A 151 5.89 11.27 -12.50
CA ARG A 151 6.87 12.09 -13.22
C ARG A 151 8.23 11.40 -13.26
N MET A 152 9.00 11.66 -14.30
CA MET A 152 10.41 11.29 -14.41
C MET A 152 11.09 12.31 -15.32
N LEU A 153 12.34 12.70 -15.00
CA LEU A 153 13.07 13.68 -15.80
C LEU A 153 13.14 13.27 -17.27
N GLY A 154 12.87 14.22 -18.17
CA GLY A 154 12.89 14.00 -19.62
C GLY A 154 11.70 13.21 -20.19
N LYS A 155 10.71 12.85 -19.36
CA LYS A 155 9.47 12.21 -19.81
C LYS A 155 8.24 13.08 -19.48
N PRO A 156 7.17 13.03 -20.30
CA PRO A 156 5.91 13.67 -19.96
C PRO A 156 5.35 13.12 -18.65
N ALA A 157 4.74 13.98 -17.84
CA ALA A 157 4.01 13.53 -16.65
C ALA A 157 2.79 12.71 -17.07
N ARG A 158 2.53 11.60 -16.35
CA ARG A 158 1.32 10.80 -16.53
C ARG A 158 0.36 11.06 -15.37
N ARG A 159 -0.90 11.32 -15.70
CA ARG A 159 -2.00 11.33 -14.74
C ARG A 159 -2.80 10.06 -14.92
N GLY A 160 -3.08 9.36 -13.83
CA GLY A 160 -3.90 8.16 -13.82
C GLY A 160 -5.15 8.35 -12.96
N GLN A 161 -6.22 7.64 -13.32
CA GLN A 161 -7.45 7.55 -12.53
C GLN A 161 -8.04 6.14 -12.60
N THR A 162 -8.45 5.62 -11.45
CA THR A 162 -9.22 4.38 -11.30
C THR A 162 -10.32 4.61 -10.26
N SER A 163 -11.54 4.18 -10.55
CA SER A 163 -12.64 4.18 -9.59
C SER A 163 -12.92 2.75 -9.11
N VAL A 164 -13.22 2.58 -7.83
CA VAL A 164 -13.43 1.28 -7.16
C VAL A 164 -14.84 1.22 -6.57
N ASN A 165 -15.63 0.26 -7.04
CA ASN A 165 -17.02 0.05 -6.66
C ASN A 165 -17.22 -0.99 -5.55
N LEU A 166 -16.20 -1.81 -5.30
CA LEU A 166 -16.17 -2.74 -4.17
C LEU A 166 -15.05 -2.33 -3.20
N PRO A 167 -15.37 -1.63 -2.10
CA PRO A 167 -14.38 -1.08 -1.17
C PRO A 167 -13.38 -2.11 -0.65
N ALA A 168 -13.81 -3.35 -0.42
CA ALA A 168 -12.93 -4.43 0.06
C ALA A 168 -11.79 -4.82 -0.91
N TRP A 169 -11.78 -4.31 -2.15
CA TRP A 169 -10.70 -4.50 -3.14
C TRP A 169 -9.88 -3.22 -3.36
N LEU A 170 -10.18 -2.15 -2.62
CA LEU A 170 -9.54 -0.86 -2.81
C LEU A 170 -8.03 -0.91 -2.55
N PRO A 171 -7.49 -1.60 -1.52
CA PRO A 171 -6.04 -1.71 -1.31
C PRO A 171 -5.30 -2.30 -2.51
N GLU A 172 -5.80 -3.38 -3.09
CA GLU A 172 -5.11 -4.09 -4.16
C GLU A 172 -5.29 -3.42 -5.52
N ILE A 173 -6.43 -2.77 -5.73
CA ILE A 173 -6.64 -1.91 -6.90
C ILE A 173 -5.78 -0.64 -6.80
N ALA A 174 -5.59 -0.05 -5.61
CA ALA A 174 -4.68 1.07 -5.40
C ALA A 174 -3.23 0.68 -5.70
N PHE A 175 -2.77 -0.45 -5.15
CA PHE A 175 -1.44 -0.99 -5.45
C PHE A 175 -1.26 -1.20 -6.96
N SER A 176 -2.21 -1.87 -7.60
CA SER A 176 -2.20 -2.15 -9.04
C SER A 176 -2.19 -0.87 -9.87
N HIS A 177 -2.98 0.13 -9.49
CA HIS A 177 -3.04 1.44 -10.14
C HIS A 177 -1.70 2.15 -10.10
N ILE A 178 -1.08 2.20 -8.92
CA ILE A 178 0.20 2.87 -8.72
C ILE A 178 1.26 2.16 -9.55
N LEU A 179 1.39 0.83 -9.42
CA LEU A 179 2.35 0.03 -10.16
C LEU A 179 2.20 0.21 -11.67
N ALA A 180 0.97 0.14 -12.19
CA ALA A 180 0.70 0.28 -13.62
C ALA A 180 1.04 1.66 -14.17
N ASN A 181 0.82 2.72 -13.39
CA ASN A 181 1.14 4.09 -13.77
C ASN A 181 2.63 4.38 -13.66
N GLN A 182 3.29 3.85 -12.62
CA GLN A 182 4.73 3.95 -12.44
C GLN A 182 5.49 3.19 -13.53
N ASP A 183 5.11 1.96 -13.85
CA ASP A 183 5.73 1.17 -14.92
C ASP A 183 5.71 1.88 -16.28
N ARG A 184 4.61 2.58 -16.61
CA ARG A 184 4.48 3.32 -17.87
C ARG A 184 5.41 4.53 -17.97
N VAL A 185 5.62 5.24 -16.86
CA VAL A 185 6.53 6.39 -16.82
C VAL A 185 7.98 5.92 -16.72
N PHE A 186 8.26 4.97 -15.84
CA PHE A 186 9.60 4.42 -15.65
C PHE A 186 10.09 3.72 -16.91
N ASP A 187 9.19 3.06 -17.64
CA ASP A 187 9.45 2.36 -18.90
C ASP A 187 10.47 1.23 -18.70
N GLY A 188 10.14 0.34 -17.76
CA GLY A 188 10.96 -0.83 -17.44
C GLY A 188 10.68 -1.39 -16.06
N VAL A 189 11.46 -2.41 -15.70
CA VAL A 189 11.55 -2.96 -14.34
C VAL A 189 13.01 -2.88 -13.96
N GLY A 190 13.34 -2.28 -12.82
CA GLY A 190 14.73 -2.15 -12.44
C GLY A 190 15.00 -1.22 -11.27
N LYS A 191 16.29 -1.16 -10.97
CA LYS A 191 16.90 -0.27 -10.00
C LYS A 191 16.54 1.20 -10.24
N GLY A 192 16.29 1.93 -9.15
CA GLY A 192 16.04 3.37 -9.19
C GLY A 192 15.67 3.94 -7.83
N GLY A 193 15.22 5.19 -7.83
CA GLY A 193 14.74 5.92 -6.68
C GLY A 193 13.41 6.63 -6.95
N ALA A 194 12.67 6.95 -5.89
CA ALA A 194 11.41 7.67 -5.96
C ALA A 194 11.30 8.69 -4.83
N ASP A 195 10.86 9.91 -5.14
CA ASP A 195 10.18 10.79 -4.15
C ASP A 195 8.69 10.51 -4.28
N PHE A 196 8.07 10.02 -3.22
CA PHE A 196 6.77 9.38 -3.26
C PHE A 196 5.88 9.95 -2.15
N GLY A 197 4.77 10.56 -2.55
CA GLY A 197 3.79 11.15 -1.66
C GLY A 197 2.41 10.59 -1.92
N TRP A 198 1.62 10.47 -0.86
CA TRP A 198 0.24 10.05 -0.95
C TRP A 198 -0.63 10.75 0.09
N THR A 199 -1.91 10.89 -0.27
CA THR A 199 -2.97 11.41 0.58
C THR A 199 -4.16 10.45 0.50
N ILE A 200 -4.67 10.02 1.65
CA ILE A 200 -5.90 9.23 1.74
C ILE A 200 -6.93 10.07 2.47
N THR A 201 -8.13 10.18 1.90
CA THR A 201 -9.30 10.79 2.55
C THR A 201 -10.38 9.74 2.72
N GLY A 202 -11.16 9.88 3.79
CA GLY A 202 -12.28 8.99 4.03
C GLY A 202 -13.28 9.58 5.00
N THR A 203 -14.32 8.80 5.26
CA THR A 203 -15.41 9.14 6.17
C THR A 203 -15.49 8.09 7.27
N ARG A 204 -15.57 8.53 8.52
CA ARG A 204 -15.68 7.68 9.72
C ARG A 204 -17.13 7.24 9.94
N GLU A 205 -17.35 6.22 10.78
CA GLU A 205 -18.69 5.73 11.16
C GLU A 205 -19.64 6.85 11.61
N ASN A 206 -19.12 7.84 12.34
CA ASN A 206 -19.88 8.99 12.83
C ASN A 206 -20.13 10.09 11.78
N GLY A 207 -19.76 9.86 10.53
CA GLY A 207 -19.88 10.79 9.40
C GLY A 207 -18.81 11.89 9.35
N GLN A 208 -17.86 11.91 10.28
CA GLN A 208 -16.76 12.89 10.24
C GLN A 208 -15.74 12.50 9.16
N PRO A 209 -15.23 13.46 8.36
CA PRO A 209 -14.16 13.18 7.43
C PRO A 209 -12.83 12.99 8.17
N PHE A 210 -11.94 12.20 7.58
CA PHE A 210 -10.53 12.14 7.96
C PHE A 210 -9.63 12.31 6.75
N THR A 211 -8.39 12.71 7.00
CA THR A 211 -7.35 12.82 5.97
C THR A 211 -6.02 12.46 6.59
N ILE A 212 -5.25 11.67 5.87
CA ILE A 212 -3.86 11.37 6.22
C ILE A 212 -3.00 11.64 4.99
N THR A 213 -1.84 12.27 5.20
CA THR A 213 -0.87 12.53 4.14
C THR A 213 0.51 12.12 4.57
N ARG A 214 1.20 11.37 3.72
CA ARG A 214 2.61 11.05 3.93
C ARG A 214 3.40 11.31 2.67
N ASN A 215 4.67 11.59 2.91
CA ASN A 215 5.68 11.63 1.87
C ASN A 215 6.82 10.75 2.36
N ASP A 216 7.54 10.13 1.45
CA ASP A 216 8.79 9.43 1.71
C ASP A 216 9.69 9.40 0.47
N VAL A 217 10.90 8.90 0.63
CA VAL A 217 11.82 8.60 -0.47
C VAL A 217 12.09 7.10 -0.49
N HIS A 218 12.19 6.52 -1.67
CA HIS A 218 12.44 5.09 -1.85
C HIS A 218 13.65 4.88 -2.75
N VAL A 219 14.33 3.77 -2.54
CA VAL A 219 15.30 3.23 -3.47
C VAL A 219 15.14 1.73 -3.54
N SER A 220 15.33 1.17 -4.72
CA SER A 220 15.33 -0.28 -4.91
C SER A 220 16.47 -0.67 -5.84
N GLU A 221 17.16 -1.77 -5.53
CA GLU A 221 18.14 -2.38 -6.44
C GLU A 221 17.47 -3.27 -7.49
N SER A 222 16.19 -3.60 -7.29
CA SER A 222 15.45 -4.57 -8.09
C SER A 222 14.34 -3.92 -8.89
N ASP A 223 13.44 -3.20 -8.22
CA ASP A 223 12.22 -2.70 -8.84
C ASP A 223 11.61 -1.53 -8.06
N ILE A 224 11.98 -0.32 -8.44
CA ILE A 224 11.53 0.89 -7.73
C ILE A 224 10.02 1.12 -7.87
N THR A 225 9.40 0.71 -8.98
CA THR A 225 7.96 0.94 -9.21
C THR A 225 7.07 0.04 -8.37
N PHE A 226 7.61 -1.10 -7.94
CA PHE A 226 6.94 -2.01 -7.00
C PHE A 226 7.21 -1.59 -5.56
N GLU A 227 8.48 -1.32 -5.21
CA GLU A 227 8.88 -0.95 -3.85
C GLU A 227 8.12 0.27 -3.33
N SER A 228 8.04 1.36 -4.11
CA SER A 228 7.36 2.59 -3.65
C SER A 228 5.85 2.45 -3.54
N ALA A 229 5.23 1.51 -4.25
CA ALA A 229 3.78 1.31 -4.19
C ALA A 229 3.34 0.62 -2.88
N TRP A 230 4.28 0.01 -2.15
CA TRP A 230 3.99 -0.80 -0.97
C TRP A 230 3.39 0.04 0.17
N ASP A 231 3.94 1.22 0.45
CA ASP A 231 3.48 2.09 1.55
C ASP A 231 1.97 2.37 1.54
N VAL A 232 1.39 2.56 0.35
CA VAL A 232 -0.03 2.89 0.22
C VAL A 232 -0.91 1.70 0.55
N VAL A 233 -0.59 0.51 0.02
CA VAL A 233 -1.38 -0.69 0.32
C VAL A 233 -1.30 -1.02 1.81
N MET A 234 -0.15 -0.77 2.44
CA MET A 234 0.04 -0.96 3.88
C MET A 234 -0.80 -0.01 4.73
N ALA A 235 -0.81 1.27 4.37
CA ALA A 235 -1.65 2.26 5.05
C ALA A 235 -3.13 1.92 4.88
N LEU A 236 -3.56 1.51 3.69
CA LEU A 236 -4.94 1.11 3.42
C LEU A 236 -5.36 -0.11 4.25
N TYR A 237 -4.55 -1.16 4.31
CA TYR A 237 -4.86 -2.31 5.18
C TYR A 237 -4.94 -1.93 6.65
N THR A 238 -4.06 -1.04 7.12
CA THR A 238 -4.09 -0.57 8.52
C THR A 238 -5.36 0.23 8.82
N LEU A 239 -5.84 1.04 7.87
CA LEU A 239 -7.08 1.81 8.01
C LEU A 239 -8.32 0.91 7.92
N GLU A 240 -8.39 0.00 6.95
CA GLU A 240 -9.54 -0.89 6.77
C GLU A 240 -9.65 -1.95 7.87
N GLN A 241 -8.52 -2.48 8.34
CA GLN A 241 -8.45 -3.54 9.36
C GLN A 241 -8.17 -2.97 10.76
N ASN A 242 -8.56 -1.71 10.99
CA ASN A 242 -8.23 -0.97 12.21
C ASN A 242 -8.83 -1.58 13.50
N GLY A 243 -9.95 -2.31 13.40
CA GLY A 243 -10.57 -3.02 14.52
C GLY A 243 -11.21 -2.14 15.60
N VAL A 244 -11.36 -0.83 15.35
CA VAL A 244 -11.91 0.16 16.29
C VAL A 244 -13.26 0.70 15.82
N GLU A 245 -13.37 1.09 14.55
CA GLU A 245 -14.59 1.63 13.95
C GLU A 245 -14.64 1.33 12.44
N ASP A 246 -15.85 1.31 11.88
CA ASP A 246 -16.04 1.18 10.44
C ASP A 246 -15.72 2.52 9.74
N ILE A 247 -14.97 2.44 8.64
CA ILE A 247 -14.58 3.61 7.85
C ILE A 247 -14.83 3.36 6.37
N THR A 248 -15.04 4.42 5.61
CA THR A 248 -15.07 4.41 4.15
C THR A 248 -13.89 5.18 3.62
N ILE A 249 -13.11 4.58 2.72
CA ILE A 249 -12.07 5.29 1.96
C ILE A 249 -12.72 5.95 0.75
N ASP A 250 -12.65 7.28 0.69
CA ASP A 250 -13.27 8.08 -0.37
C ASP A 250 -12.27 8.32 -1.51
N THR A 251 -11.04 8.73 -1.19
CA THR A 251 -10.00 8.98 -2.21
C THR A 251 -8.61 8.54 -1.77
N VAL A 252 -7.82 8.11 -2.75
CA VAL A 252 -6.37 7.88 -2.64
C VAL A 252 -5.69 8.70 -3.73
N HIS A 253 -4.89 9.69 -3.35
CA HIS A 253 -4.09 10.46 -4.28
C HIS A 253 -2.60 10.13 -4.12
N VAL A 254 -1.90 9.94 -5.23
CA VAL A 254 -0.45 9.65 -5.26
C VAL A 254 0.27 10.67 -6.15
N ASP A 255 1.36 11.25 -5.65
CA ASP A 255 2.33 11.99 -6.44
C ASP A 255 3.70 11.29 -6.35
N SER A 256 4.25 10.89 -7.50
CA SER A 256 5.48 10.12 -7.57
C SER A 256 6.44 10.75 -8.57
N VAL A 257 7.69 10.96 -8.15
CA VAL A 257 8.80 11.40 -9.00
C VAL A 257 9.85 10.30 -9.02
N LEU A 258 9.93 9.59 -10.14
CA LEU A 258 10.84 8.48 -10.36
C LEU A 258 12.19 8.96 -10.93
N SER A 259 13.26 8.27 -10.55
CA SER A 259 14.58 8.39 -11.17
C SER A 259 15.21 7.00 -11.40
N ARG A 260 16.09 6.92 -12.39
CA ARG A 260 16.99 5.77 -12.61
C ARG A 260 18.20 5.81 -11.67
N ASP A 261 18.43 6.95 -11.03
CA ASP A 261 19.46 7.11 -10.03
C ASP A 261 19.12 6.30 -8.79
N PHE A 262 20.15 5.79 -8.15
CA PHE A 262 20.03 5.03 -6.93
C PHE A 262 21.19 5.43 -6.04
N ASP A 263 20.85 6.03 -4.92
CA ASP A 263 21.83 6.29 -3.89
C ASP A 263 21.19 6.22 -2.51
N ARG A 264 21.99 5.79 -1.54
CA ARG A 264 21.56 5.56 -0.18
C ARG A 264 22.71 5.70 0.78
N TYR A 265 22.41 6.17 1.97
CA TYR A 265 23.32 6.09 3.09
C TYR A 265 23.28 4.71 3.72
N ARG A 266 24.45 4.09 3.89
CA ARG A 266 24.60 2.90 4.75
C ARG A 266 25.19 3.32 6.08
N PHE A 267 24.65 2.78 7.17
CA PHE A 267 25.23 2.90 8.50
C PHE A 267 26.67 2.37 8.52
N THR A 268 27.59 3.14 9.09
CA THR A 268 29.01 2.72 9.22
C THR A 268 29.50 2.70 10.66
N LYS A 269 29.14 3.72 11.47
CA LYS A 269 29.72 3.89 12.80
C LYS A 269 28.79 4.66 13.73
N ALA A 270 28.68 4.18 14.96
CA ALA A 270 28.08 4.90 16.08
C ALA A 270 29.16 5.25 17.11
N GLN A 271 29.07 6.43 17.70
CA GLN A 271 29.96 6.92 18.76
C GLN A 271 29.17 7.63 19.85
N ILE A 272 29.67 7.62 21.08
CA ILE A 272 29.18 8.44 22.19
C ILE A 272 30.24 9.47 22.57
N ARG A 273 29.82 10.65 23.00
CA ARG A 273 30.71 11.66 23.58
C ARG A 273 30.78 11.47 25.09
N GLN A 274 31.96 11.14 25.61
CA GLN A 274 32.27 10.96 27.03
C GLN A 274 33.57 11.71 27.34
N ASP A 275 33.59 12.50 28.41
CA ASP A 275 34.76 13.28 28.85
C ASP A 275 35.41 14.11 27.73
N GLY A 276 34.57 14.69 26.87
CA GLY A 276 35.00 15.50 25.72
C GLY A 276 35.44 14.69 24.49
N ALA A 277 35.73 13.39 24.62
CA ALA A 277 36.19 12.51 23.56
C ALA A 277 35.05 11.67 22.94
N TRP A 278 35.28 11.16 21.72
CA TRP A 278 34.32 10.30 21.03
C TRP A 278 34.76 8.84 21.06
N THR A 279 33.97 8.00 21.72
CA THR A 279 34.24 6.56 21.83
C THR A 279 33.34 5.78 20.88
N THR A 280 33.90 4.84 20.12
CA THR A 280 33.12 3.99 19.21
C THR A 280 32.29 2.96 19.97
N LEU A 281 31.01 2.89 19.59
CA LEU A 281 30.06 1.92 20.07
C LEU A 281 30.01 0.73 19.11
N THR A 282 30.05 -0.46 19.67
CA THR A 282 29.90 -1.73 18.93
C THR A 282 28.87 -2.60 19.65
N ARG A 283 28.38 -3.66 19.01
CA ARG A 283 27.49 -4.66 19.66
C ARG A 283 28.09 -5.29 20.93
N ARG A 284 29.42 -5.27 21.07
CA ARG A 284 30.13 -5.78 22.27
C ARG A 284 30.19 -4.75 23.39
N THR A 285 30.00 -3.47 23.09
CA THR A 285 30.02 -2.39 24.08
C THR A 285 28.93 -2.65 25.14
N ARG A 286 29.32 -2.49 26.42
CA ARG A 286 28.41 -2.50 27.57
C ARG A 286 28.28 -1.07 28.06
N LEU A 287 27.33 -0.34 27.50
CA LEU A 287 27.22 1.08 27.71
C LEU A 287 26.58 1.37 29.08
N ARG A 288 27.25 2.14 29.93
CA ARG A 288 26.72 2.62 31.21
C ARG A 288 26.40 4.10 31.07
N LEU A 289 25.15 4.48 31.35
CA LEU A 289 24.68 5.85 31.22
C LEU A 289 24.08 6.33 32.55
N GLU A 290 24.44 7.52 32.99
CA GLU A 290 23.90 8.11 34.22
C GLU A 290 22.44 8.56 34.01
N ALA A 291 21.56 8.13 34.91
CA ALA A 291 20.14 8.45 34.86
C ALA A 291 19.90 9.96 35.03
N GLY A 292 18.94 10.51 34.29
CA GLY A 292 18.64 11.94 34.30
C GLY A 292 19.58 12.82 33.48
N THR A 293 20.74 12.31 33.04
CA THR A 293 21.75 13.05 32.26
C THR A 293 21.45 13.04 30.76
N ARG A 294 22.16 13.90 30.02
CA ARG A 294 22.06 13.99 28.56
C ARG A 294 23.28 13.36 27.90
N GLN A 295 23.03 12.38 27.04
CA GLN A 295 24.05 11.60 26.36
C GLN A 295 24.05 11.97 24.88
N THR A 296 25.23 12.21 24.32
CA THR A 296 25.38 12.69 22.94
C THR A 296 26.01 11.62 22.06
N PHE A 297 25.29 11.24 21.00
CA PHE A 297 25.66 10.21 20.06
C PHE A 297 25.99 10.82 18.70
N ARG A 298 26.95 10.22 18.00
CA ARG A 298 27.28 10.54 16.61
C ARG A 298 27.09 9.31 15.75
N VAL A 299 26.36 9.48 14.66
CA VAL A 299 26.15 8.45 13.64
C VAL A 299 26.90 8.88 12.39
N THR A 300 27.71 7.98 11.84
CA THR A 300 28.41 8.16 10.57
C THR A 300 27.77 7.25 9.54
N LEU A 301 27.41 7.83 8.41
CA LEU A 301 26.83 7.15 7.26
C LEU A 301 27.73 7.34 6.04
N ARG A 302 27.65 6.42 5.10
CA ARG A 302 28.37 6.52 3.83
C ARG A 302 27.44 6.20 2.66
N SER A 303 27.44 7.07 1.67
CA SER A 303 26.85 6.86 0.35
C SER A 303 27.97 6.72 -0.68
N ALA A 304 27.68 6.10 -1.82
CA ALA A 304 28.63 6.00 -2.93
C ALA A 304 28.82 7.37 -3.61
N ASP A 305 27.73 8.11 -3.79
CA ASP A 305 27.71 9.33 -4.62
C ASP A 305 27.80 10.62 -3.77
N HIS A 306 27.28 10.59 -2.53
CA HIS A 306 27.25 11.73 -1.60
C HIS A 306 28.30 11.64 -0.49
N GLY A 307 29.13 10.59 -0.47
CA GLY A 307 30.25 10.47 0.45
C GLY A 307 29.83 10.22 1.90
N THR A 308 30.47 10.89 2.86
CA THR A 308 30.28 10.63 4.30
C THR A 308 29.43 11.70 4.97
N LEU A 309 28.33 11.28 5.61
CA LEU A 309 27.50 12.14 6.46
C LEU A 309 27.72 11.80 7.94
N ARG A 310 27.85 12.82 8.79
CA ARG A 310 27.93 12.68 10.25
C ARG A 310 26.82 13.48 10.90
N THR A 311 25.92 12.80 11.62
CA THR A 311 24.86 13.44 12.40
C THR A 311 25.10 13.23 13.90
N VAL A 312 24.70 14.20 14.71
CA VAL A 312 24.86 14.19 16.17
C VAL A 312 23.51 14.39 16.85
N LYS A 313 23.19 13.55 17.84
CA LYS A 313 21.95 13.61 18.60
C LYS A 313 22.17 13.42 20.09
N SER A 314 21.47 14.23 20.87
CA SER A 314 21.52 14.17 22.33
C SER A 314 20.19 13.67 22.89
N LEU A 315 20.23 12.54 23.58
CA LEU A 315 19.07 11.94 24.26
C LEU A 315 19.22 12.13 25.77
N ARG A 316 18.10 12.34 26.47
CA ARG A 316 18.08 12.34 27.93
C ARG A 316 17.82 10.92 28.40
N VAL A 317 18.64 10.43 29.32
CA VAL A 317 18.39 9.17 30.02
C VAL A 317 17.29 9.46 31.06
N PRO A 318 16.14 8.77 31.03
CA PRO A 318 15.07 9.00 32.00
C PRO A 318 15.57 8.74 33.43
N ARG A 319 15.14 9.54 34.41
CA ARG A 319 15.47 9.28 35.83
C ARG A 319 14.85 7.97 36.30
N SER A 320 13.65 7.67 35.82
CA SER A 320 12.95 6.40 35.98
C SER A 320 13.74 5.19 35.50
N ALA A 321 14.76 5.37 34.64
CA ALA A 321 15.56 4.26 34.14
C ALA A 321 16.60 3.75 35.15
N GLU A 322 16.87 4.45 36.25
CA GLU A 322 17.94 4.10 37.20
C GLU A 322 17.92 2.61 37.59
N GLY A 323 19.09 1.97 37.53
CA GLY A 323 19.29 0.55 37.84
C GLY A 323 18.86 -0.42 36.73
N ARG A 324 18.15 0.04 35.70
CA ARG A 324 17.54 -0.83 34.67
C ARG A 324 18.48 -1.11 33.51
N ARG A 325 18.14 -2.17 32.77
CA ARG A 325 18.79 -2.59 31.52
C ARG A 325 17.95 -2.16 30.33
N GLY A 326 18.61 -1.94 29.21
CA GLY A 326 17.98 -1.43 28.00
C GLY A 326 18.83 -1.61 26.76
N SER A 327 18.39 -0.98 25.68
CA SER A 327 19.10 -0.91 24.41
C SER A 327 19.21 0.54 23.92
N LEU A 328 20.33 0.80 23.24
CA LEU A 328 20.48 1.92 22.34
C LEU A 328 20.45 1.37 20.93
N ASP A 329 19.39 1.68 20.21
CA ASP A 329 19.15 1.27 18.84
C ASP A 329 19.40 2.49 17.93
N ILE A 330 20.31 2.33 16.98
CA ILE A 330 20.61 3.34 15.96
C ILE A 330 20.37 2.69 14.61
N THR A 331 19.30 3.08 13.93
CA THR A 331 18.84 2.44 12.70
C THR A 331 18.54 3.47 11.62
N GLY A 332 18.67 3.04 10.36
CA GLY A 332 18.08 3.74 9.23
C GLY A 332 16.60 3.41 9.08
N GLY A 333 15.82 4.36 8.57
CA GLY A 333 14.37 4.22 8.46
C GLY A 333 13.91 3.20 7.44
N ASN A 334 14.73 2.87 6.44
CA ASN A 334 14.39 1.93 5.36
C ASN A 334 14.14 0.48 5.83
N GLY A 335 14.53 0.14 7.06
CA GLY A 335 14.29 -1.18 7.65
C GLY A 335 13.09 -1.25 8.58
N TYR A 336 12.30 -0.17 8.72
CA TYR A 336 11.22 -0.09 9.71
C TYR A 336 9.84 -0.50 9.18
N ALA A 337 9.63 -0.42 7.85
CA ALA A 337 8.37 -0.70 7.17
C ALA A 337 8.54 -1.60 5.94
N SER A 338 9.60 -2.43 5.90
CA SER A 338 9.85 -3.32 4.77
C SER A 338 8.75 -4.37 4.62
N GLU A 339 8.53 -4.86 3.39
CA GLU A 339 7.64 -6.00 3.08
C GLU A 339 7.78 -7.15 4.10
N ASP A 340 9.03 -7.54 4.39
CA ASP A 340 9.38 -8.61 5.32
C ASP A 340 8.91 -8.36 6.76
N ALA A 341 8.77 -7.10 7.17
CA ALA A 341 8.36 -6.73 8.53
C ALA A 341 6.84 -6.80 8.70
N PHE A 342 6.05 -6.74 7.63
CA PHE A 342 4.59 -6.79 7.75
C PHE A 342 4.04 -8.22 7.77
N PHE A 343 4.56 -9.10 6.91
CA PHE A 343 4.12 -10.50 6.84
C PHE A 343 4.81 -11.42 7.87
N ASP A 344 5.74 -10.89 8.66
CA ASP A 344 6.23 -11.61 9.84
C ASP A 344 5.14 -11.60 10.93
N GLU A 345 4.54 -12.76 11.22
CA GLU A 345 3.54 -12.95 12.28
C GLU A 345 4.01 -12.45 13.67
N GLY A 346 5.33 -12.28 13.85
CA GLY A 346 5.95 -11.72 15.06
C GLY A 346 5.97 -10.19 15.16
N ALA A 347 5.70 -9.47 14.07
CA ALA A 347 5.72 -8.00 14.02
C ALA A 347 4.37 -7.35 14.40
N LYS A 348 3.56 -8.04 15.21
CA LYS A 348 2.43 -7.42 15.90
C LYS A 348 2.99 -6.34 16.81
N THR A 349 2.85 -5.08 16.41
CA THR A 349 3.06 -3.94 17.29
C THR A 349 2.31 -4.22 18.57
N SER A 350 3.06 -4.25 19.67
CA SER A 350 2.52 -4.50 21.00
C SER A 350 1.73 -3.28 21.48
N ALA A 351 0.62 -2.97 20.82
CA ALA A 351 -0.38 -2.04 21.31
C ALA A 351 -1.16 -2.72 22.44
N VAL A 352 -0.58 -2.74 23.63
CA VAL A 352 -1.27 -3.15 24.85
C VAL A 352 -2.17 -1.98 25.30
N GLY A 353 -3.38 -1.91 24.73
CA GLY A 353 -4.44 -0.95 25.04
C GLY A 353 -5.48 -0.87 23.92
N LYS A 354 -6.72 -0.44 24.20
CA LYS A 354 -7.71 -0.12 23.16
C LYS A 354 -7.23 1.14 22.43
N GLN A 355 -6.54 0.99 21.30
CA GLN A 355 -6.13 2.10 20.44
C GLN A 355 -7.40 2.80 19.90
N THR A 356 -7.37 4.12 19.74
CA THR A 356 -8.45 4.86 19.06
C THR A 356 -8.09 5.05 17.59
N PHE A 357 -9.08 5.33 16.73
CA PHE A 357 -8.80 5.62 15.32
C PHE A 357 -7.90 6.85 15.15
N ASP A 358 -8.08 7.90 15.97
CA ASP A 358 -7.19 9.07 15.98
C ASP A 358 -5.74 8.67 16.30
N GLN A 359 -5.55 7.67 17.16
CA GLN A 359 -4.23 7.16 17.50
C GLN A 359 -3.63 6.32 16.36
N ILE A 360 -4.44 5.58 15.62
CA ILE A 360 -4.01 4.88 14.40
C ILE A 360 -3.55 5.88 13.33
N LEU A 361 -4.33 6.94 13.09
CA LEU A 361 -3.94 8.02 12.17
C LEU A 361 -2.63 8.68 12.61
N ALA A 362 -2.52 9.02 13.90
CA ALA A 362 -1.32 9.63 14.45
C ALA A 362 -0.10 8.70 14.34
N ASP A 363 -0.28 7.40 14.55
CA ASP A 363 0.80 6.42 14.46
C ASP A 363 1.26 6.25 13.00
N LEU A 364 0.34 6.15 12.04
CA LEU A 364 0.67 6.14 10.60
C LEU A 364 1.40 7.42 10.18
N GLU A 365 0.92 8.60 10.58
CA GLU A 365 1.60 9.87 10.28
C GLU A 365 3.00 9.97 10.91
N ALA A 366 3.14 9.43 12.12
CA ALA A 366 4.37 9.42 12.89
C ALA A 366 5.28 8.22 12.55
N GLU A 367 4.95 7.38 11.57
CA GLU A 367 5.83 6.31 11.16
C GLU A 367 7.18 6.88 10.66
N PRO A 368 8.29 6.20 10.95
CA PRO A 368 9.59 6.58 10.42
C PRO A 368 9.59 6.67 8.90
N ARG A 369 10.35 7.62 8.38
CA ARG A 369 10.62 7.71 6.94
C ARG A 369 11.89 6.99 6.58
N ASN A 370 11.98 6.51 5.35
CA ASN A 370 13.16 5.84 4.81
C ASN A 370 14.43 6.72 4.86
N ASP A 371 14.29 8.05 4.81
CA ASP A 371 15.42 8.98 4.97
C ASP A 371 15.78 9.34 6.41
N HIS A 372 15.15 8.70 7.40
CA HIS A 372 15.45 8.92 8.80
C HIS A 372 16.65 8.13 9.28
N VAL A 373 17.47 8.77 10.11
CA VAL A 373 18.26 8.09 11.14
C VAL A 373 17.47 8.14 12.44
N LEU A 374 17.20 6.98 13.02
CA LEU A 374 16.57 6.84 14.32
C LEU A 374 17.64 6.55 15.37
N VAL A 375 17.58 7.27 16.48
CA VAL A 375 18.38 7.00 17.68
C VAL A 375 17.39 6.82 18.82
N THR A 376 17.25 5.58 19.27
CA THR A 376 16.23 5.16 20.23
C THR A 376 16.91 4.56 21.44
N LEU A 377 16.60 5.10 22.62
CA LEU A 377 17.07 4.61 23.90
C LEU A 377 15.87 4.06 24.67
N GLY A 378 15.81 2.75 24.83
CA GLY A 378 14.74 2.04 25.53
C GLY A 378 15.24 1.34 26.79
N PHE A 379 14.43 1.34 27.85
CA PHE A 379 14.70 0.61 29.09
C PHE A 379 13.52 -0.28 29.47
N SER A 380 13.83 -1.49 29.92
CA SER A 380 12.84 -2.49 30.31
C SER A 380 12.79 -2.71 31.81
N ASN A 381 11.62 -3.12 32.30
CA ASN A 381 11.48 -3.66 33.65
C ASN A 381 12.06 -5.08 33.76
N ASN A 382 12.04 -5.65 34.98
CA ASN A 382 12.56 -7.00 35.24
C ASN A 382 11.82 -8.13 34.49
N ARG A 383 10.63 -7.85 33.93
CA ARG A 383 9.84 -8.78 33.11
C ARG A 383 10.09 -8.59 31.61
N GLY A 384 11.05 -7.74 31.22
CA GLY A 384 11.41 -7.48 29.82
C GLY A 384 10.55 -6.44 29.10
N ARG A 385 9.46 -5.96 29.71
CA ARG A 385 8.58 -4.94 29.10
C ARG A 385 9.27 -3.57 29.11
N VAL A 386 9.31 -2.90 27.96
CA VAL A 386 9.79 -1.51 27.83
C VAL A 386 8.89 -0.59 28.67
N ILE A 387 9.49 0.22 29.52
CA ILE A 387 8.78 1.16 30.40
C ILE A 387 9.18 2.62 30.16
N ASP A 388 10.34 2.85 29.56
CA ASP A 388 10.84 4.17 29.22
C ASP A 388 11.48 4.09 27.83
N GLN A 389 11.09 4.97 26.92
CA GLN A 389 11.67 5.05 25.59
C GLN A 389 11.82 6.51 25.18
N VAL A 390 13.00 6.85 24.65
CA VAL A 390 13.29 8.17 24.10
C VAL A 390 13.84 7.98 22.70
N GLU A 391 13.17 8.60 21.72
CA GLU A 391 13.60 8.55 20.32
C GLU A 391 13.93 9.94 19.80
N ARG A 392 14.95 10.00 18.95
CA ARG A 392 15.29 11.19 18.16
C ARG A 392 15.53 10.78 16.72
N ARG A 393 14.88 11.50 15.80
CA ARG A 393 15.01 11.29 14.37
C ARG A 393 15.78 12.42 13.70
N TYR A 394 16.33 12.14 12.52
CA TYR A 394 16.92 13.13 11.64
C TYR A 394 16.77 12.71 10.19
N ARG A 395 16.32 13.64 9.36
CA ARG A 395 16.25 13.46 7.90
C ARG A 395 17.61 13.69 7.28
N THR A 396 18.03 12.75 6.45
CA THR A 396 19.26 12.87 5.67
C THR A 396 19.01 13.31 4.23
N GLY A 397 17.76 13.25 3.76
CA GLY A 397 17.38 13.53 2.37
C GLY A 397 17.63 12.36 1.41
N LEU A 398 18.27 11.28 1.86
CA LEU A 398 18.46 10.03 1.12
C LEU A 398 18.01 8.85 1.97
N VAL A 399 17.64 7.75 1.34
CA VAL A 399 17.31 6.51 2.05
C VAL A 399 18.48 6.07 2.94
N VAL A 400 18.19 5.63 4.16
CA VAL A 400 19.18 5.19 5.14
C VAL A 400 18.98 3.72 5.49
N ASP A 401 20.03 2.92 5.27
CA ASP A 401 20.07 1.49 5.55
C ASP A 401 20.92 1.12 6.75
N GLY A 402 20.53 0.01 7.37
CA GLY A 402 21.32 -0.67 8.39
C GLY A 402 21.31 0.04 9.74
N GLY A 403 22.12 -0.45 10.65
CA GLY A 403 22.14 0.07 12.02
C GLY A 403 22.93 -0.79 12.99
N THR A 404 22.82 -0.44 14.26
CA THR A 404 23.38 -1.19 15.38
C THR A 404 22.48 -1.12 16.60
N SER A 405 22.49 -2.18 17.39
CA SER A 405 21.88 -2.23 18.72
C SER A 405 22.98 -2.46 19.75
N ILE A 406 22.99 -1.67 20.83
CA ILE A 406 23.97 -1.72 21.91
C ILE A 406 23.25 -1.93 23.24
N ARG A 407 23.74 -2.86 24.07
CA ARG A 407 23.19 -3.07 25.41
C ARG A 407 23.58 -1.92 26.33
N VAL A 408 22.58 -1.38 27.05
CA VAL A 408 22.71 -0.26 27.97
C VAL A 408 22.33 -0.68 29.39
N ARG A 409 23.00 -0.10 30.38
CA ARG A 409 22.57 -0.08 31.78
C ARG A 409 22.54 1.36 32.28
N ALA A 410 21.41 1.78 32.83
CA ALA A 410 21.30 3.05 33.52
C ALA A 410 21.88 2.92 34.95
N ILE A 411 22.75 3.85 35.32
CA ILE A 411 23.36 3.95 36.65
C ILE A 411 22.88 5.22 37.35
N GLY A 412 22.88 5.20 38.68
CA GLY A 412 22.55 6.36 39.51
C GLY A 412 23.67 7.39 39.53
#